data_AF-A0A9E2YMR5-F1
#
_entry.id   AF-A0A9E2YMR5-F1
#
_cell.length_a   1.000
_cell.length_b   1.000
_cell.length_c   1.000
_cell.angle_alpha   90.00
_cell.angle_beta   90.00
_cell.angle_gamma   90.00
#
_symmetry.space_group_name_H-M   'P 1'
#
loop_
_entity.id
_entity.type
_entity.pdbx_description
1 polymer ?
#
loop_
_entity_poly.entity_id
_entity_poly.type
_entity_poly.pdbx_seq_one_letter_code
_entity_poly.pdbx_strand_id
1 'polypeptide(L)'
;GETNPPSVDGQILNPTDSSMLPLLVLPVQVQIGGQAATVLYQGGAPGLAAGMVQINAQIPPGVPSGAHVPLTVTVGTQTSPTVYVSIQ
;
A
#
# COMPACT_ATOMS: atom_id res chain seq x y z
N GLY A 1 -3.91 5.99 -12.03
CA GLY A 1 -2.69 6.22 -11.26
C GLY A 1 -1.59 5.58 -12.03
N GLU A 2 -0.55 6.33 -12.39
CA GLU A 2 0.51 5.83 -13.28
C GLU A 2 1.39 4.82 -12.52
N THR A 3 1.60 3.66 -13.13
CA THR A 3 2.50 2.62 -12.66
C THR A 3 3.67 2.43 -13.63
N ASN A 4 4.79 1.89 -13.15
CA ASN A 4 5.95 1.60 -14.00
C ASN A 4 6.41 0.14 -13.82
N PRO A 5 6.38 -0.71 -14.86
CA PRO A 5 5.82 -0.46 -16.20
C PRO A 5 4.29 -0.20 -16.15
N PRO A 6 3.72 0.50 -17.14
CA PRO A 6 2.28 0.79 -17.17
C PRO A 6 1.48 -0.50 -17.17
N SER A 7 0.52 -0.59 -16.24
CA SER A 7 -0.43 -1.69 -16.17
C SER A 7 -1.38 -1.67 -17.37
N VAL A 8 -1.65 -2.82 -17.98
CA VAL A 8 -2.75 -2.99 -18.94
C VAL A 8 -3.97 -3.51 -18.20
N ASP A 9 -5.09 -2.78 -18.24
CA ASP A 9 -6.34 -3.14 -17.59
C ASP A 9 -6.74 -4.61 -17.89
N GLY A 10 -7.00 -5.39 -16.84
CA GLY A 10 -7.41 -6.80 -16.96
C GLY A 10 -6.26 -7.82 -17.08
N GLN A 11 -4.99 -7.39 -17.11
CA GLN A 11 -3.85 -8.31 -17.01
C GLN A 11 -3.79 -8.94 -15.60
N ILE A 12 -3.69 -10.26 -15.53
CA ILE A 12 -3.37 -10.95 -14.27
C ILE A 12 -1.87 -10.79 -14.01
N LEU A 13 -1.51 -10.21 -12.87
CA LEU A 13 -0.13 -10.04 -12.47
C LEU A 13 0.43 -11.41 -12.00
N ASN A 14 1.35 -11.98 -12.77
CA ASN A 14 1.96 -13.28 -12.45
C ASN A 14 2.89 -13.14 -11.23
N PRO A 15 2.65 -13.88 -10.12
CA PRO A 15 3.47 -13.77 -8.91
C PRO A 15 4.91 -14.26 -9.07
N THR A 16 5.24 -15.00 -10.14
CA THR A 16 6.62 -15.48 -10.38
C THR A 16 7.50 -14.50 -11.16
N ASP A 17 6.92 -13.41 -11.70
CA ASP A 17 7.66 -12.41 -12.48
C ASP A 17 7.62 -11.04 -11.79
N SER A 18 8.51 -10.88 -10.82
CA SER A 18 8.69 -9.62 -10.09
C SER A 18 9.13 -8.43 -10.96
N SER A 19 9.61 -8.67 -12.20
CA SER A 19 10.00 -7.61 -13.14
C SER A 19 8.80 -6.94 -13.83
N MET A 20 7.64 -7.61 -13.78
CA MET A 20 6.38 -7.16 -14.39
C MET A 20 5.42 -6.52 -13.39
N LEU A 21 5.77 -6.42 -12.10
CA LEU A 21 4.89 -5.85 -11.09
C LEU A 21 4.89 -4.32 -11.20
N PRO A 22 3.76 -3.70 -11.60
CA PRO A 22 3.67 -2.26 -11.81
C PRO A 22 3.82 -1.50 -10.48
N LEU A 23 4.98 -0.91 -10.23
CA LEU A 23 5.22 -0.10 -9.03
C LEU A 23 4.54 1.26 -9.13
N LEU A 24 4.08 1.81 -8.00
CA LEU A 24 3.55 3.18 -7.97
C LEU A 24 4.69 4.17 -8.19
N VAL A 25 4.54 5.03 -9.20
CA VAL A 25 5.48 6.13 -9.47
C VAL A 25 5.29 7.27 -8.46
N LEU A 26 4.07 7.43 -7.94
CA LEU A 26 3.75 8.45 -6.95
C LEU A 26 4.25 8.02 -5.54
N PRO A 27 4.70 8.97 -4.71
CA PRO A 27 5.13 8.67 -3.34
C PRO A 27 3.94 8.14 -2.53
N VAL A 28 4.17 7.06 -1.77
CA VAL A 28 3.19 6.51 -0.83
C VAL A 28 3.65 6.79 0.60
N GLN A 29 2.73 7.31 1.41
CA GLN A 29 2.93 7.49 2.85
C GLN A 29 1.84 6.76 3.60
N VAL A 30 2.21 6.06 4.67
CA VAL A 30 1.28 5.34 5.52
C VAL A 30 1.40 5.88 6.95
N GLN A 31 0.28 6.21 7.57
CA GLN A 31 0.24 6.58 8.99
C GLN A 31 -0.56 5.54 9.77
N ILE A 32 0.01 5.06 10.88
CA ILE A 32 -0.60 4.07 11.78
C ILE A 32 -0.53 4.64 13.19
N GLY A 33 -1.68 4.80 13.85
CA GLY A 33 -1.75 5.37 15.19
C GLY A 33 -1.25 6.81 15.28
N GLY A 34 -1.32 7.56 14.16
CA GLY A 34 -0.77 8.91 14.06
C GLY A 34 0.76 8.96 13.89
N GLN A 35 1.42 7.81 13.68
CA GLN A 35 2.86 7.72 13.44
C GLN A 35 3.16 7.28 12.00
N ALA A 36 4.24 7.80 11.42
CA ALA A 36 4.67 7.42 10.07
C ALA A 36 5.19 5.97 10.06
N ALA A 37 4.60 5.14 9.19
CA ALA A 37 4.98 3.75 8.97
C ALA A 37 6.00 3.61 7.84
N THR A 38 6.89 2.64 7.98
CA THR A 38 7.86 2.32 6.92
C THR A 38 7.16 1.49 5.85
N VAL A 39 7.11 2.00 4.61
CA VAL A 39 6.55 1.28 3.46
C VAL A 39 7.62 0.35 2.89
N LEU A 40 7.32 -0.95 2.91
CA LEU A 40 8.18 -2.03 2.42
C LEU A 40 7.88 -2.40 0.96
N TYR A 41 6.66 -2.15 0.49
CA TYR A 41 6.23 -2.42 -0.88
C TYR A 41 5.07 -1.50 -1.27
N GLN A 42 5.03 -1.05 -2.52
CA GLN A 42 3.97 -0.21 -3.08
C GLN A 42 3.84 -0.43 -4.60
N GLY A 43 3.10 -1.46 -5.00
CA GLY A 43 2.98 -1.83 -6.40
C GLY A 43 1.81 -2.74 -6.68
N GLY A 44 1.74 -3.25 -7.90
CA GLY A 44 0.69 -4.17 -8.33
C GLY A 44 0.54 -5.34 -7.37
N ALA A 45 -0.70 -5.65 -7.02
CA ALA A 45 -1.00 -6.78 -6.15
C ALA A 45 -0.84 -8.10 -6.94
N PRO A 46 0.12 -8.97 -6.61
CA PRO A 46 0.34 -10.22 -7.34
C PRO A 46 -0.91 -11.11 -7.29
N GLY A 47 -1.28 -11.72 -8.42
CA GLY A 47 -2.48 -12.58 -8.52
C GLY A 47 -3.82 -11.84 -8.61
N LEU A 48 -3.83 -10.51 -8.55
CA LEU A 48 -5.01 -9.69 -8.81
C LEU A 48 -4.94 -9.06 -10.21
N ALA A 49 -6.11 -8.63 -10.72
CA ALA A 49 -6.20 -7.90 -11.97
C ALA A 49 -5.46 -6.55 -11.88
N ALA A 50 -4.89 -6.12 -12.99
CA ALA A 50 -4.26 -4.82 -13.13
C ALA A 50 -5.21 -3.69 -12.72
N GLY A 51 -4.68 -2.68 -12.03
CA GLY A 51 -5.44 -1.60 -11.38
C GLY A 51 -5.57 -1.74 -9.85
N MET A 52 -5.23 -2.91 -9.30
CA MET A 52 -5.13 -3.12 -7.86
C MET A 52 -3.69 -2.95 -7.36
N VAL A 53 -3.56 -2.28 -6.22
CA VAL A 53 -2.27 -1.95 -5.61
C VAL A 53 -2.21 -2.58 -4.23
N GLN A 54 -1.09 -3.23 -3.93
CA GLN A 54 -0.76 -3.70 -2.60
C GLN A 54 0.30 -2.78 -1.98
N ILE A 55 0.08 -2.44 -0.71
CA ILE A 55 1.03 -1.71 0.11
C ILE A 55 1.37 -2.58 1.31
N ASN A 56 2.66 -2.87 1.50
CA ASN A 56 3.14 -3.49 2.73
C ASN A 56 3.77 -2.39 3.58
N ALA A 57 3.29 -2.21 4.80
CA ALA A 57 3.82 -1.22 5.74
C ALA A 57 4.11 -1.87 7.09
N GLN A 58 5.23 -1.49 7.70
CA GLN A 58 5.62 -1.94 9.02
C GLN A 58 4.99 -1.04 10.09
N ILE A 59 4.34 -1.65 11.09
CA ILE A 59 3.80 -0.93 12.25
C ILE A 59 4.97 -0.24 12.99
N PRO A 60 4.92 1.08 13.21
CA PRO A 60 5.96 1.81 13.92
C PRO A 60 6.13 1.32 15.37
N PRO A 61 7.35 1.33 15.91
CA PRO A 61 7.57 1.09 17.33
C PRO A 61 6.90 2.20 18.14
N GLY A 62 6.14 1.83 19.18
CA GLY A 62 5.47 2.79 20.06
C GLY A 62 4.02 3.11 19.68
N VAL A 63 3.48 2.50 18.63
CA VAL A 63 2.02 2.46 18.44
C VAL A 63 1.41 1.55 19.51
N PRO A 64 0.45 2.03 20.32
CA PRO A 64 -0.14 1.23 21.38
C PRO A 64 -0.97 0.07 20.81
N SER A 65 -0.85 -1.12 21.43
CA SER A 65 -1.80 -2.22 21.18
C SER A 65 -3.21 -1.78 21.53
N GLY A 66 -4.19 -2.21 20.74
CA GLY A 66 -5.59 -1.84 20.90
C GLY A 66 -6.42 -2.15 19.67
N ALA A 67 -7.74 -2.20 19.84
CA ALA A 67 -8.66 -2.57 18.76
C ALA A 67 -8.87 -1.45 17.72
N HIS A 68 -8.54 -0.20 18.07
CA HIS A 68 -8.93 1.01 17.32
C HIS A 68 -7.72 1.89 17.03
N VAL A 69 -6.76 1.39 16.27
CA VAL A 69 -5.62 2.20 15.83
C VAL A 69 -5.93 2.78 14.44
N PRO A 70 -5.93 4.12 14.28
CA PRO A 70 -6.25 4.75 13.00
C PRO A 70 -5.15 4.49 11.96
N LEU A 71 -5.56 4.21 10.74
CA LEU A 71 -4.75 3.96 9.56
C LEU A 71 -5.18 4.90 8.44
N THR A 72 -4.23 5.62 7.85
CA THR A 72 -4.44 6.37 6.61
C THR A 72 -3.30 6.09 5.63
N VAL A 73 -3.64 6.18 4.34
CA VAL A 73 -2.70 6.04 3.24
C VAL A 73 -2.80 7.26 2.36
N THR A 74 -1.65 7.86 2.03
CA THR A 74 -1.54 8.97 1.08
C THR A 74 -0.78 8.51 -0.15
N VAL A 75 -1.33 8.75 -1.34
CA VAL A 75 -0.66 8.51 -2.63
C VAL A 75 -0.57 9.83 -3.37
N GLY A 76 0.65 10.34 -3.56
CA GLY A 76 0.86 11.70 -4.05
C GLY A 76 0.25 12.74 -3.12
N THR A 77 -0.81 13.41 -3.57
CA THR A 77 -1.54 14.44 -2.81
C THR A 77 -2.88 13.98 -2.26
N GLN A 78 -3.30 12.75 -2.58
CA GLN A 78 -4.61 12.22 -2.17
C GLN A 78 -4.45 11.32 -0.96
N THR A 79 -5.23 11.60 0.09
CA THR A 79 -5.26 10.80 1.33
C THR A 79 -6.56 10.02 1.42
N SER A 80 -6.48 8.77 1.84
CA SER A 80 -7.65 7.92 2.08
C SER A 80 -8.48 8.42 3.26
N PRO A 81 -9.77 8.03 3.36
CA PRO A 81 -10.47 8.05 4.63
C PRO A 81 -9.70 7.25 5.70
N THR A 82 -9.86 7.64 6.97
CA THR A 82 -9.30 6.89 8.09
C THR A 82 -10.05 5.57 8.27
N VAL A 83 -9.29 4.48 8.34
CA VAL A 83 -9.78 3.15 8.70
C VAL A 83 -9.13 2.74 10.01
N TYR A 84 -9.71 1.79 10.75
CA TYR A 84 -9.15 1.31 12.02
C TYR A 84 -8.65 -0.13 11.89
N VAL A 85 -7.50 -0.38 12.51
CA VAL A 85 -6.91 -1.71 12.63
C VAL A 85 -6.73 -2.07 14.10
N SER A 86 -6.81 -3.36 14.41
CA SER A 86 -6.42 -3.89 15.71
C SER A 86 -4.94 -4.25 15.72
N ILE A 87 -4.27 -3.96 16.83
CA ILE A 87 -2.88 -4.32 17.09
C ILE A 87 -2.85 -5.06 18.41
N GLN A 88 -2.22 -6.24 18.44
CA GLN A 88 -2.12 -7.10 19.62
C GLN A 88 -0.65 -7.25 20.01
#